data_AF-A0A691SRT7-F1
#
_entry.id   AF-A0A691SRT7-F1
#
_cell.length_a   1.000
_cell.length_b   1.000
_cell.length_c   1.000
_cell.angle_alpha   90.00
_cell.angle_beta   90.00
_cell.angle_gamma   90.00
#
_symmetry.space_group_name_H-M   'P 1'
#
loop_
_entity.id
_entity.type
_entity.pdbx_description
1 polymer ?
#
loop_
_entity_poly.entity_id
_entity_poly.type
_entity_poly.pdbx_seq_one_letter_code
_entity_poly.pdbx_strand_id
1 'polypeptide(L)'
;NEIKFYNCKFNGIFSIDFKECLNIFQLTECIFIEKVFIKGYFQDNIYFNNSHFKDYVDFHACEFEKTASFYGVTFDKTPNFSQAVFKGNLNVVNTNLNFTFDDLQEKIKQEYKDFNKDKKEEYQKSLDKFANDFRDSFRTFKNALIKDNNFLEASNFHKYELYCKELELKNKKDKTLKDKIDKWQLSFYHKLCDHHTDILQSLNSLILVIGIFVILSVVMVVGFNYRLGYKPILEHWYFSLDFYNHHINSTIQDNYLFMIVVNLIMLFAYLILVGLALCLKCIREFFIIISYGVTLFVLIVSPKILIPAMGFFTDKRAMLDPLSTIGGIYTIVFGFVVFSFIKTIRKNSIVPS
;
A
#
# COMPACT_ATOMS: atom_id res chain seq x y z
N ASN A 1 43.64 13.38 -3.05
CA ASN A 1 42.84 13.19 -4.28
C ASN A 1 41.45 13.74 -4.06
N GLU A 2 41.08 14.74 -4.86
CA GLU A 2 39.77 15.39 -4.80
C GLU A 2 39.10 15.27 -6.17
N ILE A 3 37.81 14.93 -6.19
CA ILE A 3 36.96 14.96 -7.39
C ILE A 3 35.76 15.84 -7.04
N LYS A 4 35.60 16.95 -7.77
CA LYS A 4 34.53 17.91 -7.54
C LYS A 4 33.94 18.32 -8.88
N PHE A 5 32.65 18.09 -9.04
CA PHE A 5 31.84 18.58 -10.15
C PHE A 5 30.68 19.38 -9.58
N TYR A 6 30.47 20.57 -10.15
CA TYR A 6 29.38 21.48 -9.80
C TYR A 6 28.65 21.87 -11.08
N ASN A 7 27.32 21.87 -11.06
CA ASN A 7 26.51 22.35 -12.20
C ASN A 7 26.83 21.65 -13.54
N CYS A 8 27.24 20.38 -13.46
CA CYS A 8 27.65 19.58 -14.61
C CYS A 8 26.49 18.72 -15.12
N LYS A 9 26.38 18.59 -16.45
CA LYS A 9 25.47 17.63 -17.09
C LYS A 9 26.27 16.52 -17.77
N PHE A 10 26.05 15.28 -17.33
CA PHE A 10 26.67 14.09 -17.90
C PHE A 10 25.68 13.38 -18.82
N ASN A 11 26.00 13.33 -20.12
CA ASN A 11 25.12 12.74 -21.13
C ASN A 11 25.36 11.24 -21.36
N GLY A 12 26.49 10.68 -20.91
CA GLY A 12 26.80 9.25 -21.01
C GLY A 12 26.91 8.59 -19.64
N ILE A 13 27.14 7.27 -19.64
CA ILE A 13 27.39 6.50 -18.41
C ILE A 13 28.50 7.13 -17.58
N PHE A 14 28.23 7.40 -16.32
CA PHE A 14 29.22 7.87 -15.35
C PHE A 14 29.60 6.70 -14.43
N SER A 15 30.85 6.25 -14.50
CA SER A 15 31.32 5.13 -13.69
C SER A 15 32.59 5.52 -12.97
N ILE A 16 32.59 5.37 -11.64
CA ILE A 16 33.78 5.51 -10.82
C ILE A 16 33.90 4.29 -9.92
N ASP A 17 34.99 3.56 -10.10
CA ASP A 17 35.41 2.45 -9.26
C ASP A 17 36.86 2.72 -8.84
N PHE A 18 37.09 2.84 -7.54
CA PHE A 18 38.40 3.14 -7.00
C PHE A 18 38.72 2.23 -5.82
N LYS A 19 39.94 1.69 -5.84
CA LYS A 19 40.48 0.80 -4.79
C LYS A 19 41.12 1.55 -3.63
N GLU A 20 41.53 2.80 -3.84
CA GLU A 20 42.22 3.63 -2.85
C GLU A 20 41.37 4.85 -2.48
N CYS A 21 41.49 5.31 -1.24
CA CYS A 21 40.61 6.33 -0.67
C CYS A 21 40.53 7.65 -1.50
N LEU A 22 39.30 8.14 -1.71
CA LEU A 22 39.03 9.51 -2.13
C LEU A 22 38.81 10.42 -0.91
N ASN A 23 39.66 11.45 -0.79
CA ASN A 23 39.57 12.40 0.32
C ASN A 23 38.43 13.39 0.14
N ILE A 24 38.11 13.87 -1.07
CA ILE A 24 36.93 14.71 -1.28
C ILE A 24 36.23 14.27 -2.55
N PHE A 25 34.93 13.99 -2.46
CA PHE A 25 34.10 13.60 -3.60
C PHE A 25 32.79 14.39 -3.59
N GLN A 26 32.60 15.26 -4.58
CA GLN A 26 31.41 16.11 -4.70
C GLN A 26 30.85 16.10 -6.12
N LEU A 27 29.57 15.80 -6.23
CA LEU A 27 28.74 15.91 -7.43
C LEU A 27 27.51 16.75 -7.05
N THR A 28 27.65 18.06 -7.00
CA THR A 28 26.59 18.97 -6.52
C THR A 28 25.93 19.68 -7.71
N GLU A 29 24.60 19.77 -7.69
CA GLU A 29 23.81 20.35 -8.79
C GLU A 29 24.12 19.69 -10.15
N CYS A 30 24.45 18.40 -10.13
CA CYS A 30 24.79 17.65 -11.33
C CYS A 30 23.56 16.93 -11.90
N ILE A 31 23.49 16.81 -13.22
CA ILE A 31 22.43 16.05 -13.91
C ILE A 31 23.07 14.88 -14.65
N PHE A 32 22.62 13.67 -14.33
CA PHE A 32 23.06 12.42 -14.98
C PHE A 32 21.92 11.88 -15.84
N ILE A 33 22.14 11.84 -17.16
CA ILE A 33 21.12 11.38 -18.12
C ILE A 33 21.10 9.86 -18.21
N GLU A 34 22.27 9.23 -18.19
CA GLU A 34 22.42 7.77 -18.24
C GLU A 34 22.82 7.19 -16.88
N LYS A 35 23.08 5.88 -16.86
CA LYS A 35 23.36 5.12 -15.65
C LYS A 35 24.61 5.64 -14.91
N VAL A 36 24.54 5.56 -13.59
CA VAL A 36 25.64 5.96 -12.70
C VAL A 36 26.08 4.76 -11.87
N PHE A 37 27.37 4.46 -11.87
CA PHE A 37 27.96 3.41 -11.04
C PHE A 37 29.05 4.01 -10.18
N ILE A 38 28.86 3.98 -8.86
CA ILE A 38 29.83 4.49 -7.89
C ILE A 38 30.14 3.37 -6.92
N LYS A 39 31.41 2.95 -6.89
CA LYS A 39 31.91 1.93 -5.96
C LYS A 39 33.19 2.43 -5.31
N GLY A 40 33.29 2.21 -4.00
CA GLY A 40 34.48 2.55 -3.25
C GLY A 40 34.22 2.91 -1.79
N TYR A 41 35.31 3.26 -1.13
CA TYR A 41 35.40 3.60 0.28
C TYR A 41 35.76 5.08 0.45
N PHE A 42 34.88 5.86 1.06
CA PHE A 42 35.01 7.31 1.21
C PHE A 42 35.37 7.69 2.66
N GLN A 43 36.60 8.17 2.90
CA GLN A 43 37.05 8.56 4.25
C GLN A 43 36.56 9.92 4.71
N ASP A 44 36.17 10.81 3.80
CA ASP A 44 35.70 12.15 4.15
C ASP A 44 34.24 12.36 3.72
N ASN A 45 33.74 13.57 3.97
CA ASN A 45 32.40 13.96 3.58
C ASN A 45 32.23 13.93 2.06
N ILE A 46 31.09 13.39 1.63
CA ILE A 46 30.71 13.26 0.23
C ILE A 46 29.33 13.87 -0.02
N TYR A 47 29.19 14.54 -1.15
CA TYR A 47 28.05 15.41 -1.42
C TYR A 47 27.50 15.17 -2.83
N PHE A 48 26.23 14.79 -2.89
CA PHE A 48 25.44 14.67 -4.11
C PHE A 48 24.36 15.75 -4.21
N ASN A 49 24.47 16.82 -3.40
CA ASN A 49 23.37 17.74 -3.12
C ASN A 49 22.75 18.31 -4.40
N ASN A 50 21.42 18.37 -4.45
CA ASN A 50 20.63 18.89 -5.57
C ASN A 50 20.93 18.23 -6.93
N SER A 51 21.54 17.04 -6.94
CA SER A 51 21.78 16.31 -8.18
C SER A 51 20.55 15.51 -8.62
N HIS A 52 20.43 15.31 -9.93
CA HIS A 52 19.33 14.60 -10.57
C HIS A 52 19.85 13.39 -11.34
N PHE A 53 19.46 12.19 -10.90
CA PHE A 53 19.75 10.93 -11.57
C PHE A 53 18.52 10.49 -12.38
N LYS A 54 18.58 10.63 -13.71
CA LYS A 54 17.48 10.29 -14.62
C LYS A 54 17.38 8.80 -14.96
N ASP A 55 18.48 8.07 -14.80
CA ASP A 55 18.53 6.61 -14.96
C ASP A 55 19.01 5.95 -13.66
N TYR A 56 19.20 4.63 -13.70
CA TYR A 56 19.64 3.81 -12.60
C TYR A 56 20.97 4.27 -12.03
N VAL A 57 21.04 4.32 -10.71
CA VAL A 57 22.26 4.62 -9.95
C VAL A 57 22.57 3.50 -8.97
N ASP A 58 23.83 3.13 -8.92
CA ASP A 58 24.33 2.04 -8.09
C ASP A 58 25.42 2.55 -7.12
N PHE A 59 25.13 2.43 -5.83
CA PHE A 59 26.00 2.65 -4.68
C PHE A 59 26.18 1.35 -3.87
N HIS A 60 25.95 0.20 -4.48
CA HIS A 60 26.06 -1.11 -3.83
C HIS A 60 27.42 -1.27 -3.14
N ALA A 61 27.38 -1.66 -1.87
CA ALA A 61 28.55 -1.90 -1.02
C ALA A 61 29.51 -0.69 -0.86
N CYS A 62 29.05 0.54 -1.12
CA CYS A 62 29.81 1.73 -0.78
C CYS A 62 29.93 1.88 0.74
N GLU A 63 31.10 2.34 1.19
CA GLU A 63 31.34 2.67 2.60
C GLU A 63 31.61 4.16 2.76
N PHE A 64 30.89 4.79 3.68
CA PHE A 64 30.98 6.22 3.97
C PHE A 64 31.38 6.42 5.44
N GLU A 65 32.62 6.87 5.66
CA GLU A 65 33.16 7.07 7.02
C GLU A 65 32.60 8.31 7.70
N LYS A 66 32.51 9.43 6.97
CA LYS A 66 31.94 10.68 7.46
C LYS A 66 30.58 10.95 6.82
N THR A 67 30.23 12.22 6.62
CA THR A 67 28.89 12.61 6.16
C THR A 67 28.68 12.24 4.70
N ALA A 68 27.63 11.49 4.42
CA ALA A 68 27.11 11.27 3.07
C ALA A 68 25.84 12.10 2.88
N SER A 69 25.91 13.10 2.02
CA SER A 69 24.80 14.04 1.79
C SER A 69 24.18 13.82 0.42
N PHE A 70 22.91 13.44 0.43
CA PHE A 70 21.99 13.32 -0.70
C PHE A 70 20.86 14.36 -0.59
N TYR A 71 21.14 15.50 0.04
CA TYR A 71 20.16 16.57 0.22
C TYR A 71 19.59 17.02 -1.12
N GLY A 72 18.26 17.07 -1.26
CA GLY A 72 17.62 17.56 -2.47
C GLY A 72 17.84 16.68 -3.72
N VAL A 73 18.36 15.46 -3.57
CA VAL A 73 18.63 14.57 -4.71
C VAL A 73 17.32 14.04 -5.28
N THR A 74 17.23 13.98 -6.62
CA THR A 74 16.12 13.33 -7.31
C THR A 74 16.59 12.04 -8.00
N PHE A 75 15.88 10.94 -7.75
CA PHE A 75 16.07 9.66 -8.42
C PHE A 75 14.83 9.30 -9.26
N ASP A 76 14.97 9.28 -10.58
CA ASP A 76 13.87 8.90 -11.50
C ASP A 76 13.69 7.38 -11.63
N LYS A 77 14.72 6.60 -11.28
CA LYS A 77 14.65 5.14 -11.15
C LYS A 77 15.08 4.71 -9.77
N THR A 78 14.67 3.51 -9.35
CA THR A 78 15.04 2.95 -8.05
C THR A 78 16.57 2.91 -7.87
N PRO A 79 17.15 3.66 -6.91
CA PRO A 79 18.57 3.64 -6.64
C PRO A 79 18.95 2.37 -5.86
N ASN A 80 20.17 1.87 -6.07
CA ASN A 80 20.69 0.73 -5.33
C ASN A 80 21.69 1.18 -4.27
N PHE A 81 21.30 1.08 -3.00
CA PHE A 81 22.17 1.29 -1.84
C PHE A 81 22.34 -0.01 -1.04
N SER A 82 22.14 -1.17 -1.68
CA SER A 82 22.22 -2.45 -1.00
C SER A 82 23.61 -2.65 -0.40
N GLN A 83 23.66 -3.04 0.87
CA GLN A 83 24.90 -3.24 1.62
C GLN A 83 25.80 -2.00 1.74
N ALA A 84 25.30 -0.80 1.43
CA ALA A 84 26.02 0.43 1.70
C ALA A 84 26.12 0.65 3.22
N VAL A 85 27.29 1.06 3.70
CA VAL A 85 27.58 1.29 5.11
C VAL A 85 27.79 2.78 5.35
N PHE A 86 26.97 3.36 6.22
CA PHE A 86 27.10 4.75 6.66
C PHE A 86 27.57 4.76 8.12
N LYS A 87 28.87 5.02 8.34
CA LYS A 87 29.46 5.14 9.69
C LYS A 87 29.26 6.55 10.24
N GLY A 88 29.35 7.55 9.37
CA GLY A 88 29.05 8.94 9.68
C GLY A 88 27.58 9.31 9.50
N ASN A 89 27.28 10.61 9.39
CA ASN A 89 25.91 11.10 9.23
C ASN A 89 25.40 10.87 7.80
N LEU A 90 24.16 10.40 7.65
CA LEU A 90 23.48 10.32 6.37
C LEU A 90 22.45 11.43 6.28
N ASN A 91 22.64 12.38 5.36
CA ASN A 91 21.65 13.41 5.07
C ASN A 91 20.87 13.05 3.80
N VAL A 92 19.59 12.74 3.94
CA VAL A 92 18.67 12.42 2.83
C VAL A 92 17.45 13.35 2.82
N VAL A 93 17.53 14.51 3.49
CA VAL A 93 16.43 15.49 3.55
C VAL A 93 16.13 16.03 2.15
N ASN A 94 14.84 16.20 1.83
CA ASN A 94 14.35 16.63 0.53
C ASN A 94 14.73 15.69 -0.64
N THR A 95 15.04 14.43 -0.36
CA THR A 95 15.29 13.44 -1.43
C THR A 95 13.96 13.08 -2.10
N ASN A 96 13.91 13.15 -3.43
CA ASN A 96 12.75 12.79 -4.22
C ASN A 96 12.93 11.44 -4.94
N LEU A 97 11.97 10.52 -4.76
CA LEU A 97 11.96 9.19 -5.35
C LEU A 97 10.81 9.10 -6.38
N ASN A 98 11.11 9.29 -7.66
CA ASN A 98 10.11 9.33 -8.73
C ASN A 98 9.88 7.94 -9.37
N PHE A 99 9.73 6.89 -8.55
CA PHE A 99 9.45 5.53 -9.02
C PHE A 99 8.33 4.86 -8.22
N THR A 100 7.62 3.95 -8.87
CA THR A 100 6.48 3.20 -8.32
C THR A 100 6.91 1.89 -7.65
N PHE A 101 5.96 1.21 -7.01
CA PHE A 101 6.17 -0.15 -6.50
C PHE A 101 6.56 -1.14 -7.60
N ASP A 102 5.92 -1.04 -8.77
CA ASP A 102 6.19 -1.94 -9.88
C ASP A 102 7.62 -1.74 -10.40
N ASP A 103 8.08 -0.49 -10.51
CA ASP A 103 9.47 -0.14 -10.88
C ASP A 103 10.48 -0.74 -9.88
N LEU A 104 10.24 -0.57 -8.57
CA LEU A 104 11.07 -1.14 -7.51
C LEU A 104 11.10 -2.68 -7.61
N GLN A 105 9.95 -3.31 -7.82
CA GLN A 105 9.85 -4.77 -7.94
C GLN A 105 10.60 -5.29 -9.18
N GLU A 106 10.45 -4.62 -10.31
CA GLU A 106 11.16 -4.95 -11.55
C GLU A 106 12.67 -4.78 -11.37
N LYS A 107 13.10 -3.69 -10.74
CA LYS A 107 14.51 -3.42 -10.49
C LYS A 107 15.14 -4.49 -9.58
N ILE A 108 14.49 -4.86 -8.47
CA ILE A 108 14.99 -5.91 -7.58
C ILE A 108 15.09 -7.26 -8.33
N LYS A 109 14.10 -7.60 -9.16
CA LYS A 109 14.14 -8.81 -9.99
C LYS A 109 15.25 -8.77 -11.03
N GLN A 110 15.54 -7.60 -11.58
CA GLN A 110 16.64 -7.39 -12.52
C GLN A 110 17.99 -7.62 -11.82
N GLU A 111 18.24 -6.97 -10.68
CA GLU A 111 19.47 -7.17 -9.90
C GLU A 111 19.67 -8.64 -9.49
N TYR A 112 18.59 -9.32 -9.09
CA TYR A 112 18.61 -10.76 -8.81
C TYR A 112 19.03 -11.59 -10.02
N LYS A 113 18.48 -11.30 -11.21
CA LYS A 113 18.83 -12.02 -12.44
C LYS A 113 20.27 -11.74 -12.83
N ASP A 114 20.68 -10.48 -12.83
CA ASP A 114 22.01 -10.05 -13.26
C ASP A 114 23.10 -10.63 -12.35
N PHE A 115 22.88 -10.65 -11.03
CA PHE A 115 23.84 -11.26 -10.09
C PHE A 115 23.95 -12.78 -10.23
N ASN A 116 22.86 -13.48 -10.54
CA ASN A 116 22.83 -14.94 -10.61
C ASN A 116 23.11 -15.51 -12.00
N LYS A 117 23.11 -14.69 -13.06
CA LYS A 117 23.16 -15.10 -14.47
C LYS A 117 24.24 -16.13 -14.78
N ASP A 118 25.41 -16.00 -14.13
CA ASP A 118 26.59 -16.84 -14.37
C ASP A 118 27.07 -17.57 -13.11
N LYS A 119 26.24 -17.63 -12.05
CA LYS A 119 26.61 -18.26 -10.77
C LYS A 119 26.09 -19.68 -10.66
N LYS A 120 26.94 -20.58 -10.17
CA LYS A 120 26.53 -21.93 -9.73
C LYS A 120 25.49 -21.81 -8.62
N GLU A 121 24.57 -22.78 -8.55
CA GLU A 121 23.41 -22.79 -7.65
C GLU A 121 23.78 -22.53 -6.17
N GLU A 122 24.90 -23.07 -5.69
CA GLU A 122 25.42 -22.87 -4.33
C GLU A 122 25.71 -21.39 -4.00
N TYR A 123 26.14 -20.59 -4.98
CA TYR A 123 26.46 -19.18 -4.81
C TYR A 123 25.31 -18.24 -5.19
N GLN A 124 24.16 -18.81 -5.60
CA GLN A 124 23.01 -17.99 -5.97
C GLN A 124 22.38 -17.37 -4.73
N LYS A 125 22.10 -16.08 -4.85
CA LYS A 125 21.38 -15.34 -3.81
C LYS A 125 19.91 -15.31 -4.18
N SER A 126 19.06 -15.79 -3.27
CA SER A 126 17.61 -15.86 -3.48
C SER A 126 16.97 -14.47 -3.54
N LEU A 127 15.84 -14.36 -4.26
CA LEU A 127 15.15 -13.09 -4.49
C LEU A 127 14.65 -12.43 -3.19
N ASP A 128 14.27 -13.20 -2.18
CA ASP A 128 13.91 -12.66 -0.87
C ASP A 128 15.10 -11.98 -0.18
N LYS A 129 16.31 -12.51 -0.32
CA LYS A 129 17.52 -11.85 0.21
C LYS A 129 17.82 -10.54 -0.53
N PHE A 130 17.60 -10.48 -1.85
CA PHE A 130 17.71 -9.21 -2.60
C PHE A 130 16.67 -8.19 -2.14
N ALA A 131 15.42 -8.61 -1.96
CA ALA A 131 14.39 -7.74 -1.42
C ALA A 131 14.74 -7.24 -0.01
N ASN A 132 15.33 -8.09 0.85
CA ASN A 132 15.82 -7.68 2.16
C ASN A 132 16.97 -6.66 2.07
N ASP A 133 17.92 -6.84 1.16
CA ASP A 133 19.02 -5.88 0.98
C ASP A 133 18.52 -4.47 0.63
N PHE A 134 17.56 -4.37 -0.31
CA PHE A 134 16.92 -3.09 -0.66
C PHE A 134 16.09 -2.54 0.52
N ARG A 135 15.39 -3.42 1.24
CA ARG A 135 14.66 -3.05 2.45
C ARG A 135 15.56 -2.39 3.48
N ASP A 136 16.77 -2.93 3.65
CA ASP A 136 17.76 -2.42 4.60
C ASP A 136 18.25 -1.03 4.21
N SER A 137 18.42 -0.74 2.92
CA SER A 137 18.71 0.61 2.43
C SER A 137 17.63 1.62 2.82
N PHE A 138 16.36 1.33 2.54
CA PHE A 138 15.25 2.22 2.90
C PHE A 138 15.06 2.35 4.41
N ARG A 139 15.34 1.29 5.17
CA ARG A 139 15.35 1.32 6.63
C ARG A 139 16.43 2.28 7.16
N THR A 140 17.62 2.27 6.58
CA THR A 140 18.70 3.21 6.92
C THR A 140 18.29 4.65 6.63
N PHE A 141 17.70 4.92 5.47
CA PHE A 141 17.25 6.26 5.08
C PHE A 141 16.14 6.78 6.02
N LYS A 142 15.16 5.93 6.32
CA LYS A 142 14.12 6.21 7.32
C LYS A 142 14.71 6.54 8.68
N ASN A 143 15.66 5.74 9.17
CA ASN A 143 16.25 5.94 10.49
C ASN A 143 17.05 7.23 10.57
N ALA A 144 17.76 7.61 9.49
CA ALA A 144 18.44 8.89 9.40
C ALA A 144 17.45 10.07 9.53
N LEU A 145 16.32 10.02 8.83
CA LEU A 145 15.29 11.07 8.91
C LEU A 145 14.59 11.13 10.27
N ILE A 146 14.35 9.99 10.92
CA ILE A 146 13.80 9.95 12.29
C ILE A 146 14.77 10.63 13.27
N LYS A 147 16.07 10.38 13.15
CA LYS A 147 17.10 11.01 13.98
C LYS A 147 17.09 12.54 13.82
N ASP A 148 16.80 13.02 12.63
CA ASP A 148 16.72 14.44 12.29
C ASP A 148 15.32 15.06 12.56
N ASN A 149 14.41 14.33 13.23
CA ASN A 149 13.02 14.71 13.50
C ASN A 149 12.16 14.97 12.24
N ASN A 150 12.57 14.46 11.07
CA ASN A 150 11.82 14.57 9.82
C ASN A 150 10.90 13.35 9.62
N PHE A 151 9.83 13.28 10.42
CA PHE A 151 8.92 12.13 10.44
C PHE A 151 8.10 11.96 9.16
N LEU A 152 7.82 13.05 8.43
CA LEU A 152 7.06 13.00 7.19
C LEU A 152 7.85 12.28 6.09
N GLU A 153 9.09 12.70 5.84
CA GLU A 153 9.92 12.03 4.84
C GLU A 153 10.28 10.60 5.29
N ALA A 154 10.55 10.39 6.59
CA ALA A 154 10.78 9.05 7.14
C ALA A 154 9.59 8.11 6.83
N SER A 155 8.36 8.63 6.90
CA SER A 155 7.14 7.91 6.54
C SER A 155 7.13 7.45 5.07
N ASN A 156 7.64 8.27 4.16
CA ASN A 156 7.76 7.93 2.74
C ASN A 156 8.81 6.83 2.52
N PHE A 157 9.98 6.91 3.15
CA PHE A 157 10.98 5.83 3.08
C PHE A 157 10.50 4.54 3.76
N HIS A 158 9.71 4.64 4.82
CA HIS A 158 9.07 3.48 5.43
C HIS A 158 8.11 2.76 4.47
N LYS A 159 7.43 3.48 3.56
CA LYS A 159 6.62 2.84 2.51
C LYS A 159 7.45 1.92 1.62
N TYR A 160 8.59 2.39 1.13
CA TYR A 160 9.50 1.58 0.31
C TYR A 160 10.09 0.40 1.11
N GLU A 161 10.35 0.57 2.41
CA GLU A 161 10.71 -0.55 3.30
C GLU A 161 9.62 -1.64 3.32
N LEU A 162 8.34 -1.24 3.42
CA LEU A 162 7.21 -2.17 3.45
C LEU A 162 6.99 -2.86 2.10
N TYR A 163 7.14 -2.14 0.99
CA TYR A 163 7.15 -2.72 -0.35
C TYR A 163 8.22 -3.82 -0.51
N CYS A 164 9.46 -3.55 -0.08
CA CYS A 164 10.49 -4.57 -0.10
C CYS A 164 10.13 -5.75 0.81
N LYS A 165 9.51 -5.51 1.96
CA LYS A 165 9.04 -6.58 2.86
C LYS A 165 7.95 -7.45 2.23
N GLU A 166 7.03 -6.88 1.45
CA GLU A 166 6.04 -7.65 0.69
C GLU A 166 6.72 -8.60 -0.30
N LEU A 167 7.70 -8.09 -1.05
CA LEU A 167 8.45 -8.87 -2.02
C LEU A 167 9.30 -9.97 -1.36
N GLU A 168 9.94 -9.65 -0.23
CA GLU A 168 10.67 -10.60 0.60
C GLU A 168 9.75 -11.76 1.04
N LEU A 169 8.62 -11.45 1.67
CA LEU A 169 7.66 -12.46 2.15
C LEU A 169 6.98 -13.24 1.01
N LYS A 170 6.87 -12.65 -0.19
CA LYS A 170 6.35 -13.35 -1.36
C LYS A 170 7.32 -14.44 -1.82
N ASN A 171 8.61 -14.18 -1.80
CA ASN A 171 9.65 -15.07 -2.36
C ASN A 171 10.39 -15.92 -1.30
N LYS A 172 10.16 -15.68 -0.01
CA LYS A 172 10.69 -16.54 1.07
C LYS A 172 10.24 -17.99 0.89
N LYS A 173 11.18 -18.95 0.97
CA LYS A 173 10.88 -20.39 0.81
C LYS A 173 10.07 -20.93 2.00
N ASP A 174 10.64 -20.86 3.20
CA ASP A 174 10.01 -21.38 4.41
C ASP A 174 9.23 -20.29 5.14
N LYS A 175 7.90 -20.36 5.09
CA LYS A 175 7.00 -19.35 5.67
C LYS A 175 6.35 -19.87 6.93
N THR A 176 6.62 -19.18 8.03
CA THR A 176 5.90 -19.37 9.29
C THR A 176 4.45 -18.89 9.16
N LEU A 177 3.59 -19.27 10.11
CA LEU A 177 2.22 -18.75 10.17
C LEU A 177 2.21 -17.22 10.30
N LYS A 178 3.15 -16.67 11.08
CA LYS A 178 3.37 -15.22 11.19
C LYS A 178 3.70 -14.58 9.85
N ASP A 179 4.63 -15.17 9.08
CA ASP A 179 4.99 -14.65 7.74
C ASP A 179 3.79 -14.60 6.79
N LYS A 180 2.88 -15.59 6.87
CA LYS A 180 1.66 -15.63 6.07
C LYS A 180 0.69 -14.52 6.46
N ILE A 181 0.51 -14.29 7.76
CA ILE A 181 -0.34 -13.21 8.31
C ILE A 181 0.24 -11.85 7.91
N ASP A 182 1.53 -11.63 8.15
CA ASP A 182 2.22 -10.37 7.84
C ASP A 182 2.11 -10.06 6.35
N LYS A 183 2.30 -11.06 5.47
CA LYS A 183 2.16 -10.89 4.02
C LYS A 183 0.74 -10.45 3.64
N TRP A 184 -0.27 -11.08 4.23
CA TRP A 184 -1.67 -10.75 3.93
C TRP A 184 -2.02 -9.35 4.43
N GLN A 185 -1.60 -9.01 5.65
CA GLN A 185 -1.78 -7.70 6.25
C GLN A 185 -1.11 -6.59 5.44
N LEU A 186 0.14 -6.79 5.00
CA LEU A 186 0.85 -5.82 4.17
C LEU A 186 0.11 -5.59 2.85
N SER A 187 -0.20 -6.68 2.13
CA SER A 187 -0.89 -6.60 0.84
C SER A 187 -2.25 -5.91 0.95
N PHE A 188 -2.94 -6.11 2.08
CA PHE A 188 -4.19 -5.43 2.38
C PHE A 188 -3.98 -3.92 2.58
N TYR A 189 -3.01 -3.50 3.40
CA TYR A 189 -2.74 -2.07 3.62
C TYR A 189 -2.18 -1.35 2.38
N HIS A 190 -1.38 -2.03 1.56
CA HIS A 190 -0.93 -1.51 0.27
C HIS A 190 -2.14 -1.18 -0.62
N LYS A 191 -3.09 -2.11 -0.76
CA LYS A 191 -4.31 -1.89 -1.58
C LYS A 191 -5.24 -0.84 -0.99
N LEU A 192 -5.41 -0.80 0.34
CA LEU A 192 -6.31 0.13 0.99
C LEU A 192 -5.80 1.58 0.99
N CYS A 193 -4.53 1.82 1.27
CA CYS A 193 -4.04 3.16 1.65
C CYS A 193 -2.57 3.41 1.30
N ASP A 194 -2.01 2.60 0.41
CA ASP A 194 -0.61 2.65 0.03
C ASP A 194 0.34 2.67 1.24
N HIS A 195 0.15 1.70 2.14
CA HIS A 195 0.86 1.61 3.42
C HIS A 195 0.76 2.88 4.31
N HIS A 196 -0.46 3.41 4.40
CA HIS A 196 -0.81 4.59 5.19
C HIS A 196 -0.13 5.88 4.72
N THR A 197 0.12 6.01 3.41
CA THR A 197 0.64 7.25 2.83
C THR A 197 -0.41 8.00 2.01
N ASP A 198 -1.33 7.29 1.36
CA ASP A 198 -2.34 7.91 0.50
C ASP A 198 -3.71 8.02 1.21
N ILE A 199 -4.06 9.25 1.61
CA ILE A 199 -5.35 9.57 2.25
C ILE A 199 -6.52 9.34 1.28
N LEU A 200 -6.37 9.73 0.01
CA LEU A 200 -7.45 9.63 -0.98
C LEU A 200 -7.73 8.16 -1.29
N GLN A 201 -6.69 7.35 -1.48
CA GLN A 201 -6.83 5.91 -1.65
C GLN A 201 -7.53 5.27 -0.44
N SER A 202 -7.16 5.70 0.78
CA SER A 202 -7.79 5.21 2.00
C SER A 202 -9.25 5.61 2.14
N LEU A 203 -9.62 6.83 1.74
CA LEU A 203 -11.01 7.28 1.70
C LEU A 203 -11.81 6.51 0.65
N ASN A 204 -11.28 6.37 -0.56
CA ASN A 204 -11.90 5.62 -1.65
C ASN A 204 -12.18 4.18 -1.24
N SER A 205 -11.25 3.53 -0.54
CA SER A 205 -11.45 2.19 -0.01
C SER A 205 -12.53 2.12 1.09
N LEU A 206 -12.64 3.14 1.94
CA LEU A 206 -13.72 3.24 2.93
C LEU A 206 -15.09 3.35 2.24
N ILE A 207 -15.24 4.28 1.30
CA ILE A 207 -16.47 4.50 0.54
C ILE A 207 -16.85 3.25 -0.26
N LEU A 208 -15.88 2.57 -0.86
CA LEU A 208 -16.11 1.33 -1.60
C LEU A 208 -16.71 0.22 -0.73
N VAL A 209 -16.17 0.01 0.48
CA VAL A 209 -16.68 -1.01 1.41
C VAL A 209 -18.12 -0.71 1.84
N ILE A 210 -18.41 0.57 2.10
CA ILE A 210 -19.76 1.05 2.40
C ILE A 210 -20.71 0.81 1.21
N GLY A 211 -20.31 1.22 0.01
CA GLY A 211 -21.14 1.13 -1.19
C GLY A 211 -21.51 -0.31 -1.55
N ILE A 212 -20.54 -1.24 -1.50
CA ILE A 212 -20.79 -2.66 -1.79
C ILE A 212 -21.78 -3.26 -0.77
N PHE A 213 -21.64 -2.93 0.51
CA PHE A 213 -22.57 -3.38 1.54
C PHE A 213 -24.00 -2.91 1.28
N VAL A 214 -24.17 -1.62 0.95
CA VAL A 214 -25.49 -1.05 0.66
C VAL A 214 -26.10 -1.71 -0.59
N ILE A 215 -25.34 -1.86 -1.67
CA ILE A 215 -25.82 -2.47 -2.92
C ILE A 215 -26.32 -3.90 -2.66
N LEU A 216 -25.52 -4.71 -1.95
CA LEU A 216 -25.91 -6.08 -1.61
C LEU A 216 -27.15 -6.13 -0.72
N SER A 217 -27.27 -5.19 0.23
CA SER A 217 -28.45 -5.09 1.08
C SER A 217 -29.71 -4.78 0.27
N VAL A 218 -29.60 -3.87 -0.71
CA VAL A 218 -30.70 -3.54 -1.63
C VAL A 218 -31.09 -4.73 -2.50
N VAL A 219 -30.11 -5.42 -3.09
CA VAL A 219 -30.33 -6.62 -3.91
C VAL A 219 -31.04 -7.71 -3.10
N MET A 220 -30.69 -7.88 -1.83
CA MET A 220 -31.34 -8.88 -0.96
C MET A 220 -32.81 -8.57 -0.69
N VAL A 221 -33.14 -7.33 -0.34
CA VAL A 221 -34.53 -6.91 -0.12
C VAL A 221 -35.34 -7.08 -1.40
N VAL A 222 -34.81 -6.60 -2.53
CA VAL A 222 -35.47 -6.69 -3.85
C VAL A 222 -35.70 -8.15 -4.25
N GLY A 223 -34.67 -9.00 -4.14
CA GLY A 223 -34.75 -10.41 -4.52
C GLY A 223 -35.71 -11.21 -3.63
N PHE A 224 -35.70 -10.93 -2.32
CA PHE A 224 -36.62 -11.57 -1.37
C PHE A 224 -38.07 -11.20 -1.66
N ASN A 225 -38.34 -9.92 -1.87
CA ASN A 225 -39.68 -9.43 -2.19
C ASN A 225 -40.22 -10.02 -3.50
N TYR A 226 -39.37 -10.06 -4.52
CA TYR A 226 -39.72 -10.65 -5.81
C TYR A 226 -40.07 -12.15 -5.69
N ARG A 227 -39.33 -12.89 -4.86
CA ARG A 227 -39.61 -14.31 -4.58
C ARG A 227 -40.98 -14.51 -3.92
N LEU A 228 -41.46 -13.56 -3.13
CA LEU A 228 -42.79 -13.57 -2.51
C LEU A 228 -43.89 -12.97 -3.41
N GLY A 229 -43.57 -12.63 -4.67
CA GLY A 229 -44.53 -12.10 -5.64
C GLY A 229 -44.78 -10.59 -5.52
N TYR A 230 -44.10 -9.89 -4.60
CA TYR A 230 -44.14 -8.43 -4.55
C TYR A 230 -43.11 -7.87 -5.53
N LYS A 231 -43.55 -7.06 -6.50
CA LYS A 231 -42.66 -6.36 -7.42
C LYS A 231 -42.17 -5.06 -6.75
N PRO A 232 -40.93 -4.98 -6.26
CA PRO A 232 -40.46 -3.80 -5.55
C PRO A 232 -40.31 -2.61 -6.51
N ILE A 233 -40.68 -1.42 -6.03
CA ILE A 233 -40.53 -0.14 -6.73
C ILE A 233 -39.47 0.67 -5.99
N LEU A 234 -38.40 1.07 -6.67
CA LEU A 234 -37.26 1.80 -6.07
C LEU A 234 -37.68 3.15 -5.45
N GLU A 235 -38.63 3.86 -6.05
CA GLU A 235 -39.20 5.12 -5.53
C GLU A 235 -39.93 4.94 -4.19
N HIS A 236 -40.34 3.73 -3.87
CA HIS A 236 -41.05 3.34 -2.65
C HIS A 236 -40.20 2.36 -1.81
N TRP A 237 -38.91 2.67 -1.67
CA TRP A 237 -37.95 1.85 -0.93
C TRP A 237 -38.42 1.48 0.49
N TYR A 238 -39.01 2.43 1.23
CA TYR A 238 -39.54 2.18 2.58
C TYR A 238 -40.59 1.05 2.60
N PHE A 239 -41.53 1.04 1.65
CA PHE A 239 -42.52 -0.03 1.54
C PHE A 239 -41.89 -1.38 1.23
N SER A 240 -40.86 -1.41 0.38
CA SER A 240 -40.12 -2.64 0.07
C SER A 240 -39.40 -3.19 1.31
N LEU A 241 -38.81 -2.30 2.12
CA LEU A 241 -38.14 -2.69 3.36
C LEU A 241 -39.14 -3.16 4.44
N ASP A 242 -40.29 -2.52 4.56
CA ASP A 242 -41.34 -2.92 5.51
C ASP A 242 -41.96 -4.27 5.14
N PHE A 243 -42.23 -4.50 3.85
CA PHE A 243 -42.67 -5.80 3.35
C PHE A 243 -41.66 -6.90 3.68
N TYR A 244 -40.37 -6.63 3.46
CA TYR A 244 -39.28 -7.53 3.82
C TYR A 244 -39.29 -7.84 5.32
N ASN A 245 -39.29 -6.81 6.17
CA ASN A 245 -39.24 -6.96 7.62
C ASN A 245 -40.46 -7.73 8.17
N HIS A 246 -41.63 -7.59 7.54
CA HIS A 246 -42.84 -8.31 7.93
C HIS A 246 -42.73 -9.83 7.68
N HIS A 247 -42.14 -10.24 6.55
CA HIS A 247 -42.14 -11.65 6.11
C HIS A 247 -40.85 -12.41 6.42
N ILE A 248 -39.75 -11.73 6.76
CA ILE A 248 -38.46 -12.40 6.95
C ILE A 248 -38.47 -13.37 8.13
N ASN A 249 -39.12 -12.99 9.24
CA ASN A 249 -39.14 -13.83 10.45
C ASN A 249 -39.91 -15.13 10.25
N SER A 250 -41.08 -15.09 9.62
CA SER A 250 -41.83 -16.31 9.28
C SER A 250 -41.04 -17.18 8.29
N THR A 251 -40.41 -16.56 7.29
CA THR A 251 -39.59 -17.29 6.31
C THR A 251 -38.40 -18.00 6.95
N ILE A 252 -37.75 -17.40 7.95
CA ILE A 252 -36.66 -18.03 8.70
C ILE A 252 -37.16 -19.24 9.48
N GLN A 253 -38.33 -19.13 10.13
CA GLN A 253 -38.93 -20.24 10.88
C GLN A 253 -39.32 -21.40 9.94
N ASP A 254 -39.95 -21.09 8.82
CA ASP A 254 -40.43 -22.09 7.87
C ASP A 254 -39.29 -22.77 7.10
N ASN A 255 -38.19 -22.05 6.83
CA ASN A 255 -37.12 -22.49 5.93
C ASN A 255 -35.71 -22.22 6.49
N TYR A 256 -35.45 -22.68 7.73
CA TYR A 256 -34.20 -22.42 8.44
C TYR A 256 -32.92 -22.78 7.65
N LEU A 257 -32.85 -23.99 7.08
CA LEU A 257 -31.67 -24.45 6.33
C LEU A 257 -31.40 -23.59 5.08
N PHE A 258 -32.48 -23.21 4.38
CA PHE A 258 -32.37 -22.34 3.20
C PHE A 258 -31.76 -20.98 3.60
N MET A 259 -32.19 -20.40 4.72
CA MET A 259 -31.67 -19.13 5.20
C MET A 259 -30.18 -19.20 5.56
N ILE A 260 -29.70 -20.31 6.10
CA ILE A 260 -28.25 -20.52 6.32
C ILE A 260 -27.50 -20.44 4.98
N VAL A 261 -27.99 -21.12 3.95
CA VAL A 261 -27.36 -21.12 2.61
C VAL A 261 -27.35 -19.71 2.02
N VAL A 262 -28.46 -18.97 2.10
CA VAL A 262 -28.53 -17.58 1.63
C VAL A 262 -27.51 -16.69 2.36
N ASN A 263 -27.40 -16.81 3.68
CA ASN A 263 -26.43 -16.05 4.47
C ASN A 263 -24.97 -16.37 4.08
N LEU A 264 -24.64 -17.65 3.84
CA LEU A 264 -23.31 -18.05 3.38
C LEU A 264 -23.01 -17.47 1.99
N ILE A 265 -23.97 -17.54 1.06
CA ILE A 265 -23.83 -16.95 -0.28
C ILE A 265 -23.58 -15.45 -0.16
N MET A 266 -24.33 -14.74 0.69
CA MET A 266 -24.16 -13.30 0.90
C MET A 266 -22.81 -12.93 1.50
N LEU A 267 -22.33 -13.71 2.48
CA LEU A 267 -21.00 -13.55 3.06
C LEU A 267 -19.92 -13.67 1.97
N PHE A 268 -19.93 -14.75 1.20
CA PHE A 268 -18.93 -14.96 0.15
C PHE A 268 -19.06 -13.92 -0.97
N ALA A 269 -20.28 -13.55 -1.38
CA ALA A 269 -20.51 -12.52 -2.38
C ALA A 269 -19.92 -11.18 -1.94
N TYR A 270 -20.14 -10.77 -0.69
CA TYR A 270 -19.57 -9.54 -0.14
C TYR A 270 -18.04 -9.56 -0.12
N LEU A 271 -17.43 -10.63 0.41
CA LEU A 271 -15.97 -10.75 0.47
C LEU A 271 -15.33 -10.82 -0.92
N ILE A 272 -15.95 -11.51 -1.87
CA ILE A 272 -15.48 -11.59 -3.26
C ILE A 272 -15.58 -10.23 -3.93
N LEU A 273 -16.70 -9.51 -3.79
CA LEU A 273 -16.87 -8.18 -4.38
C LEU A 273 -15.86 -7.18 -3.82
N VAL A 274 -15.69 -7.12 -2.49
CA VAL A 274 -14.67 -6.28 -1.85
C VAL A 274 -13.26 -6.69 -2.31
N GLY A 275 -12.97 -7.99 -2.34
CA GLY A 275 -11.69 -8.52 -2.80
C GLY A 275 -11.37 -8.14 -4.24
N LEU A 276 -12.31 -8.35 -5.17
CA LEU A 276 -12.17 -7.99 -6.59
C LEU A 276 -11.99 -6.48 -6.77
N ALA A 277 -12.82 -5.68 -6.08
CA ALA A 277 -12.77 -4.24 -6.16
C ALA A 277 -11.48 -3.65 -5.55
N LEU A 278 -10.81 -4.34 -4.62
CA LEU A 278 -9.49 -3.94 -4.13
C LEU A 278 -8.32 -4.44 -4.99
N CYS A 279 -8.48 -5.52 -5.77
CA CYS A 279 -7.39 -6.15 -6.51
C CYS A 279 -7.23 -5.65 -7.95
N LEU A 280 -8.31 -5.24 -8.62
CA LEU A 280 -8.31 -4.95 -10.05
C LEU A 280 -8.52 -3.46 -10.31
N LYS A 281 -7.49 -2.77 -10.84
CA LYS A 281 -7.48 -1.29 -11.02
C LYS A 281 -8.72 -0.78 -11.77
N CYS A 282 -9.03 -1.31 -12.95
CA CYS A 282 -10.18 -0.85 -13.75
C CYS A 282 -11.52 -1.08 -13.03
N ILE A 283 -11.65 -2.23 -12.35
CA ILE A 283 -12.86 -2.58 -11.60
C ILE A 283 -12.99 -1.68 -10.36
N ARG A 284 -11.88 -1.38 -9.69
CA ARG A 284 -11.81 -0.51 -8.52
C ARG A 284 -12.40 0.87 -8.82
N GLU A 285 -11.98 1.51 -9.91
CA GLU A 285 -12.47 2.83 -10.31
C GLU A 285 -13.99 2.81 -10.54
N PHE A 286 -14.49 1.81 -11.27
CA PHE A 286 -15.93 1.63 -11.50
C PHE A 286 -16.72 1.47 -10.19
N PHE A 287 -16.26 0.59 -9.28
CA PHE A 287 -16.92 0.39 -7.99
C PHE A 287 -16.85 1.64 -7.11
N ILE A 288 -15.76 2.40 -7.14
CA ILE A 288 -15.64 3.66 -6.39
C ILE A 288 -16.72 4.65 -6.84
N ILE A 289 -16.87 4.87 -8.14
CA ILE A 289 -17.85 5.83 -8.69
C ILE A 289 -19.27 5.48 -8.26
N ILE A 290 -19.67 4.21 -8.43
CA ILE A 290 -20.98 3.73 -8.00
C ILE A 290 -21.13 3.87 -6.47
N SER A 291 -20.10 3.50 -5.72
CA SER A 291 -20.13 3.55 -4.26
C SER A 291 -20.29 4.97 -3.73
N TYR A 292 -19.69 5.98 -4.38
CA TYR A 292 -19.92 7.38 -4.03
C TYR A 292 -21.37 7.79 -4.24
N GLY A 293 -21.96 7.45 -5.39
CA GLY A 293 -23.37 7.75 -5.68
C GLY A 293 -24.33 7.11 -4.68
N VAL A 294 -24.12 5.82 -4.39
CA VAL A 294 -24.91 5.05 -3.41
C VAL A 294 -24.74 5.62 -2.00
N THR A 295 -23.52 5.89 -1.58
CA THR A 295 -23.23 6.44 -0.24
C THR A 295 -23.86 7.81 -0.05
N LEU A 296 -23.79 8.69 -1.06
CA LEU A 296 -24.42 10.00 -1.03
C LEU A 296 -25.95 9.90 -0.96
N PHE A 297 -26.55 9.00 -1.73
CA PHE A 297 -27.98 8.74 -1.68
C PHE A 297 -28.43 8.26 -0.29
N VAL A 298 -27.69 7.32 0.32
CA VAL A 298 -27.98 6.84 1.68
C VAL A 298 -27.84 7.95 2.73
N LEU A 299 -26.84 8.82 2.60
CA LEU A 299 -26.68 9.98 3.50
C LEU A 299 -27.92 10.89 3.49
N ILE A 300 -28.55 11.08 2.33
CA ILE A 300 -29.76 11.90 2.17
C ILE A 300 -30.99 11.19 2.76
N VAL A 301 -31.15 9.89 2.50
CA VAL A 301 -32.35 9.12 2.89
C VAL A 301 -32.32 8.73 4.38
N SER A 302 -31.22 8.16 4.85
CA SER A 302 -31.06 7.76 6.25
C SER A 302 -29.58 7.51 6.58
N PRO A 303 -28.88 8.51 7.14
CA PRO A 303 -27.45 8.40 7.44
C PRO A 303 -27.14 7.32 8.49
N LYS A 304 -28.14 6.88 9.28
CA LYS A 304 -28.02 5.80 10.28
C LYS A 304 -27.64 4.44 9.67
N ILE A 305 -27.91 4.23 8.38
CA ILE A 305 -27.62 2.99 7.65
C ILE A 305 -26.11 2.82 7.41
N LEU A 306 -25.35 3.92 7.37
CA LEU A 306 -23.92 3.91 7.03
C LEU A 306 -23.04 3.43 8.17
N ILE A 307 -23.43 3.75 9.41
CA ILE A 307 -22.64 3.42 10.59
C ILE A 307 -23.17 2.08 11.14
N PRO A 308 -22.41 0.98 10.97
CA PRO A 308 -22.92 -0.36 11.25
C PRO A 308 -23.49 -0.50 12.67
N ALA A 309 -22.88 0.16 13.65
CA ALA A 309 -23.23 0.08 15.07
C ALA A 309 -24.55 0.79 15.45
N MET A 310 -25.11 1.67 14.62
CA MET A 310 -26.23 2.54 15.02
C MET A 310 -27.61 2.16 14.45
N GLY A 311 -27.70 1.21 13.51
CA GLY A 311 -28.97 0.94 12.81
C GLY A 311 -29.34 -0.54 12.62
N PHE A 312 -28.38 -1.43 12.31
CA PHE A 312 -28.69 -2.82 11.94
C PHE A 312 -28.69 -3.80 13.13
N PHE A 313 -27.89 -3.55 14.17
CA PHE A 313 -27.83 -4.40 15.38
C PHE A 313 -28.78 -3.99 16.50
N THR A 314 -29.83 -3.22 16.21
CA THR A 314 -30.88 -3.04 17.22
C THR A 314 -31.52 -4.40 17.52
N ASP A 315 -31.75 -4.73 18.79
CA ASP A 315 -32.20 -6.02 19.38
C ASP A 315 -33.50 -6.65 18.80
N LYS A 316 -33.99 -6.21 17.65
CA LYS A 316 -35.28 -6.58 17.06
C LYS A 316 -35.21 -7.52 15.85
N ARG A 317 -34.04 -7.74 15.23
CA ARG A 317 -33.91 -8.61 14.04
C ARG A 317 -33.62 -10.06 14.44
N ALA A 318 -34.26 -11.02 13.78
CA ALA A 318 -34.08 -12.44 14.06
C ALA A 318 -32.67 -12.95 13.73
N MET A 319 -32.25 -13.99 14.45
CA MET A 319 -31.04 -14.75 14.14
C MET A 319 -31.18 -15.35 12.73
N LEU A 320 -30.17 -15.15 11.86
CA LEU A 320 -30.16 -15.48 10.42
C LEU A 320 -30.93 -14.54 9.47
N ASP A 321 -31.41 -13.38 9.92
CA ASP A 321 -31.81 -12.32 8.99
C ASP A 321 -30.60 -11.95 8.09
N PRO A 322 -30.69 -12.12 6.75
CA PRO A 322 -29.61 -11.80 5.83
C PRO A 322 -29.03 -10.40 5.99
N LEU A 323 -29.87 -9.41 6.27
CA LEU A 323 -29.41 -8.03 6.48
C LEU A 323 -28.64 -7.87 7.80
N SER A 324 -29.06 -8.60 8.84
CA SER A 324 -28.35 -8.63 10.13
C SER A 324 -26.99 -9.31 10.00
N THR A 325 -26.95 -10.48 9.35
CA THR A 325 -25.71 -11.24 9.16
C THR A 325 -24.68 -10.48 8.33
N ILE A 326 -25.10 -9.90 7.19
CA ILE A 326 -24.18 -9.11 6.36
C ILE A 326 -23.77 -7.81 7.05
N GLY A 327 -24.65 -7.19 7.84
CA GLY A 327 -24.30 -6.08 8.74
C GLY A 327 -23.19 -6.45 9.72
N GLY A 328 -23.28 -7.65 10.33
CA GLY A 328 -22.22 -8.31 11.11
C GLY A 328 -20.85 -8.26 10.44
N ILE A 329 -20.78 -8.83 9.24
CA ILE A 329 -19.55 -8.97 8.47
C ILE A 329 -19.02 -7.61 8.01
N TYR A 330 -19.91 -6.75 7.51
CA TYR A 330 -19.60 -5.39 7.10
C TYR A 330 -18.97 -4.60 8.25
N THR A 331 -19.48 -4.72 9.47
CA THR A 331 -18.95 -4.03 10.66
C THR A 331 -17.49 -4.37 10.92
N ILE A 332 -17.13 -5.66 10.82
CA ILE A 332 -15.76 -6.12 11.02
C ILE A 332 -14.86 -5.51 9.94
N VAL A 333 -15.26 -5.63 8.66
CA VAL A 333 -14.47 -5.08 7.53
C VAL A 333 -14.35 -3.56 7.63
N PHE A 334 -15.45 -2.86 7.92
CA PHE A 334 -15.50 -1.42 8.14
C PHE A 334 -14.55 -0.99 9.26
N GLY A 335 -14.53 -1.71 10.39
CA GLY A 335 -13.61 -1.44 11.49
C GLY A 335 -12.14 -1.50 11.07
N PHE A 336 -11.74 -2.51 10.29
CA PHE A 336 -10.38 -2.60 9.74
C PHE A 336 -10.04 -1.44 8.80
N VAL A 337 -10.97 -1.08 7.90
CA VAL A 337 -10.73 0.01 6.93
C VAL A 337 -10.71 1.38 7.61
N VAL A 338 -11.60 1.64 8.57
CA VAL A 338 -11.61 2.87 9.37
C VAL A 338 -10.35 2.99 10.21
N PHE A 339 -9.90 1.91 10.86
CA PHE A 339 -8.62 1.91 11.58
C PHE A 339 -7.47 2.30 10.65
N SER A 340 -7.43 1.70 9.45
CA SER A 340 -6.43 2.04 8.43
C SER A 340 -6.52 3.51 8.01
N PHE A 341 -7.73 4.04 7.82
CA PHE A 341 -7.98 5.43 7.44
C PHE A 341 -7.55 6.42 8.52
N ILE A 342 -7.95 6.20 9.77
CA ILE A 342 -7.55 7.04 10.91
C ILE A 342 -6.03 7.07 11.04
N LYS A 343 -5.38 5.91 10.93
CA LYS A 343 -3.91 5.82 10.99
C LYS A 343 -3.24 6.59 9.84
N THR A 344 -3.82 6.53 8.64
CA THR A 344 -3.34 7.27 7.46
C THR A 344 -3.50 8.78 7.63
N ILE A 345 -4.66 9.25 8.10
CA ILE A 345 -4.87 10.67 8.40
C ILE A 345 -3.89 11.13 9.48
N ARG A 346 -3.78 10.41 10.61
CA ARG A 346 -2.89 10.80 11.70
C ARG A 346 -1.46 10.99 11.21
N LYS A 347 -0.95 10.06 10.40
CA LYS A 347 0.40 10.11 9.83
C LYS A 347 0.62 11.34 8.94
N ASN A 348 -0.39 11.73 8.17
CA ASN A 348 -0.34 12.87 7.25
C ASN A 348 -0.71 14.23 7.92
N SER A 349 -1.48 14.21 9.01
CA SER A 349 -1.94 15.40 9.74
C SER A 349 -0.93 15.95 10.76
N ILE A 350 0.15 15.21 11.05
CA ILE A 350 1.22 15.63 11.98
C ILE A 350 2.12 16.73 11.36
N VAL A 351 1.72 17.30 10.22
CA VAL A 351 2.42 18.43 9.57
C VAL A 351 1.45 19.60 9.47
N PRO A 352 1.76 20.78 10.05
CA PRO A 352 1.09 22.02 9.70
C PRO A 352 1.37 22.31 8.22
N SER A 353 0.31 22.68 7.49
CA SER A 353 0.38 23.21 6.12
C SER A 353 1.44 24.29 5.94
#